data_AF-A0A974X437-F1
#
_entry.id   AF-A0A974X437-F1
#
_cell.length_a   1.000
_cell.length_b   1.000
_cell.length_c   1.000
_cell.angle_alpha   90.00
_cell.angle_beta   90.00
_cell.angle_gamma   90.00
#
_symmetry.space_group_name_H-M   'P 1'
#
loop_
_entity.id
_entity.type
_entity.pdbx_description
1 polymer ?
#
loop_
_entity_poly.entity_id
_entity_poly.type
_entity_poly.pdbx_seq_one_letter_code
_entity_poly.pdbx_strand_id
1 'polypeptide(L)'
;MRTRTLLTVLVLGLLAPLLTLGAPSQAREAARAGKSGCEARDGIEVCFTSPPTQRNDPTVLARPARLFDTAGPGDTIRIAMFRWDIKPPTDAILAAQRRGATVRLVGDDDLRLNKQGRRLITTLEQQDPARTNVTICRGACLPWRAKGPFPDSQNVQHLKFYVTDIAGVQSFITSSANLEDRQYRQYNSFLKIDDPGLHQFGVDYFARLQAQSLKVDGVRWSDRKKAWRSGDTTAAVYPNRDDLLLSTLRDLSCTRAARDVSAMFAVIQRADVRDQLARLSRSGCRVRIVTSRDTVENWLEQPLAAGDIPDARVRTVLTHDKMLAVHAKFRGRATHLVVTGTSNTTCGGLLYNDEVMLRIVGNRWLHGQYLAHFDDAYARAWQGRSRVMPVMKPCR
;
A
#
# COMPACT_ATOMS: atom_id res chain seq x y z
N MET A 1 -28.87 -84.55 -38.21
CA MET A 1 -27.60 -84.23 -37.51
C MET A 1 -27.21 -82.79 -37.84
N ARG A 2 -26.65 -82.07 -36.85
CA ARG A 2 -26.23 -80.66 -36.82
C ARG A 2 -27.29 -79.65 -36.33
N THR A 3 -27.28 -79.55 -35.01
CA THR A 3 -27.75 -78.47 -34.14
C THR A 3 -27.34 -77.07 -34.63
N ARG A 4 -28.32 -76.15 -34.67
CA ARG A 4 -28.11 -74.70 -34.76
C ARG A 4 -28.13 -74.14 -33.33
N THR A 5 -27.03 -73.56 -32.89
CA THR A 5 -26.97 -72.82 -31.61
C THR A 5 -26.79 -71.34 -31.94
N LEU A 6 -27.79 -70.53 -31.60
CA LEU A 6 -27.70 -69.07 -31.57
C LEU A 6 -26.70 -68.65 -30.48
N LEU A 7 -25.79 -67.73 -30.81
CA LEU A 7 -24.94 -67.05 -29.84
C LEU A 7 -25.33 -65.57 -29.81
N THR A 8 -26.03 -65.21 -28.73
CA THR A 8 -26.35 -63.86 -28.30
C THR A 8 -25.07 -63.18 -27.82
N VAL A 9 -24.65 -62.09 -28.46
CA VAL A 9 -23.54 -61.24 -27.99
C VAL A 9 -24.09 -60.23 -26.99
N LEU A 10 -23.74 -60.41 -25.71
CA LEU A 10 -23.99 -59.45 -24.64
C LEU A 10 -22.95 -58.32 -24.75
N VAL A 11 -23.39 -57.08 -24.93
CA VAL A 11 -22.55 -55.87 -24.81
C VAL A 11 -22.56 -55.45 -23.34
N LEU A 12 -21.45 -55.70 -22.62
CA LEU A 12 -21.20 -55.09 -21.31
C LEU A 12 -20.66 -53.67 -21.50
N GLY A 13 -21.47 -52.67 -21.17
CA GLY A 13 -21.02 -51.29 -21.00
C GLY A 13 -20.35 -51.10 -19.64
N LEU A 14 -19.03 -50.91 -19.64
CA LEU A 14 -18.27 -50.42 -18.49
C LEU A 14 -18.25 -48.89 -18.49
N LEU A 15 -19.10 -48.29 -17.65
CA LEU A 15 -19.03 -46.88 -17.27
C LEU A 15 -17.90 -46.70 -16.24
N ALA A 16 -16.78 -46.12 -16.67
CA ALA A 16 -15.74 -45.65 -15.76
C ALA A 16 -16.10 -44.25 -15.22
N PRO A 17 -16.03 -44.00 -13.91
CA PRO A 17 -16.24 -42.66 -13.36
C PRO A 17 -14.97 -41.82 -13.60
N LEU A 18 -15.13 -40.72 -14.36
CA LEU A 18 -14.14 -39.66 -14.50
C LEU A 18 -13.98 -38.95 -13.14
N LEU A 19 -12.97 -39.35 -12.38
CA LEU A 19 -12.47 -38.59 -11.24
C LEU A 19 -11.85 -37.28 -11.75
N THR A 20 -12.60 -36.18 -11.67
CA THR A 20 -12.03 -34.84 -11.83
C THR A 20 -11.17 -34.53 -10.61
N LEU A 21 -9.86 -34.82 -10.70
CA LEU A 21 -8.87 -34.35 -9.74
C LEU A 21 -8.84 -32.81 -9.80
N GLY A 22 -9.53 -32.16 -8.86
CA GLY A 22 -9.40 -30.73 -8.64
C GLY A 22 -7.94 -30.41 -8.30
N ALA A 23 -7.32 -29.49 -9.05
CA ALA A 23 -5.97 -29.02 -8.74
C ALA A 23 -5.90 -28.58 -7.26
N PRO A 24 -4.83 -28.94 -6.52
CA PRO A 24 -4.71 -28.65 -5.10
C PRO A 24 -4.86 -27.15 -4.84
N SER A 25 -5.56 -26.79 -3.75
CA SER A 25 -5.89 -25.40 -3.38
C SER A 25 -4.69 -24.46 -3.40
N GLN A 26 -3.51 -24.95 -3.02
CA GLN A 26 -2.25 -24.20 -3.02
C GLN A 26 -1.81 -23.73 -4.41
N ALA A 27 -2.08 -24.50 -5.48
CA ALA A 27 -1.74 -24.10 -6.85
C ALA A 27 -2.67 -22.99 -7.37
N ARG A 28 -3.94 -22.99 -6.94
CA ARG A 28 -4.88 -21.91 -7.24
C ARG A 28 -4.59 -20.64 -6.43
N GLU A 29 -4.18 -20.78 -5.18
CA GLU A 29 -3.74 -19.68 -4.30
C GLU A 29 -2.48 -18.99 -4.88
N ALA A 30 -1.49 -19.77 -5.32
CA ALA A 30 -0.29 -19.25 -5.99
C ALA A 30 -0.59 -18.55 -7.33
N ALA A 31 -1.55 -19.06 -8.12
CA ALA A 31 -1.92 -18.47 -9.41
C ALA A 31 -2.70 -17.14 -9.30
N ARG A 32 -3.31 -16.88 -8.13
CA ARG A 32 -4.07 -15.66 -7.82
C ARG A 32 -3.27 -14.61 -7.05
N ALA A 33 -2.19 -15.01 -6.37
CA ALA A 33 -1.35 -14.11 -5.59
C ALA A 33 -0.93 -12.86 -6.38
N GLY A 34 -1.01 -11.69 -5.73
CA GLY A 34 -0.59 -10.41 -6.32
C GLY A 34 -1.50 -9.81 -7.40
N LYS A 35 -2.55 -10.53 -7.84
CA LYS A 35 -3.56 -10.01 -8.78
C LYS A 35 -4.72 -9.38 -8.03
N SER A 36 -5.73 -8.96 -8.79
CA SER A 36 -6.99 -8.47 -8.24
C SER A 36 -7.58 -9.43 -7.21
N GLY A 37 -7.81 -8.93 -6.00
CA GLY A 37 -8.36 -9.71 -4.89
C GLY A 37 -7.76 -9.32 -3.54
N CYS A 38 -8.25 -10.00 -2.49
CA CYS A 38 -7.74 -9.89 -1.12
C CYS A 38 -7.34 -11.27 -0.63
N GLU A 39 -6.23 -11.35 0.11
CA GLU A 39 -5.72 -12.55 0.75
C GLU A 39 -5.37 -12.22 2.19
N ALA A 40 -5.64 -13.13 3.13
CA ALA A 40 -5.36 -12.93 4.54
C ALA A 40 -4.68 -14.16 5.17
N ARG A 41 -3.72 -13.91 6.05
CA ARG A 41 -3.01 -14.93 6.83
C ARG A 41 -2.47 -14.32 8.11
N ASP A 42 -2.67 -15.01 9.23
CA ASP A 42 -2.09 -14.68 10.54
C ASP A 42 -2.28 -13.21 10.96
N GLY A 43 -3.51 -12.70 10.86
CA GLY A 43 -3.84 -11.31 11.23
C GLY A 43 -3.36 -10.24 10.24
N ILE A 44 -2.80 -10.64 9.10
CA ILE A 44 -2.43 -9.73 8.01
C ILE A 44 -3.35 -9.96 6.83
N GLU A 45 -3.92 -8.90 6.28
CA GLU A 45 -4.65 -8.92 5.02
C GLU A 45 -4.00 -7.97 4.02
N VAL A 46 -3.86 -8.45 2.79
CA VAL A 46 -3.47 -7.63 1.64
C VAL A 46 -4.54 -7.69 0.56
N CYS A 47 -4.80 -6.56 -0.07
CA CYS A 47 -5.59 -6.53 -1.30
C CYS A 47 -4.83 -5.77 -2.38
N PHE A 48 -5.02 -6.19 -3.63
CA PHE A 48 -4.45 -5.53 -4.79
C PHE A 48 -5.51 -5.20 -5.82
N THR A 49 -5.30 -4.08 -6.50
CA THR A 49 -5.97 -3.75 -7.75
C THR A 49 -5.03 -4.10 -8.90
N SER A 50 -5.49 -4.89 -9.87
CA SER A 50 -4.77 -5.23 -11.10
C SER A 50 -5.70 -4.92 -12.28
N PRO A 51 -5.61 -3.72 -12.88
CA PRO A 51 -6.49 -3.32 -13.98
C PRO A 51 -6.39 -4.28 -15.18
N PRO A 52 -5.17 -4.79 -15.41
CA PRO A 52 -4.81 -6.11 -15.83
C PRO A 52 -5.83 -7.25 -15.96
N THR A 53 -6.20 -7.68 -14.77
CA THR A 53 -6.96 -8.88 -14.45
C THR A 53 -8.44 -8.55 -14.34
N GLN A 54 -8.75 -7.33 -13.89
CA GLN A 54 -10.11 -6.83 -13.76
C GLN A 54 -10.15 -5.37 -14.23
N ARG A 55 -10.96 -5.09 -15.26
CA ARG A 55 -11.15 -3.71 -15.73
C ARG A 55 -11.93 -2.90 -14.69
N ASN A 56 -11.48 -1.67 -14.42
CA ASN A 56 -12.06 -0.78 -13.39
C ASN A 56 -12.20 -1.50 -12.04
N ASP A 57 -11.08 -2.04 -11.56
CA ASP A 57 -11.06 -2.99 -10.47
C ASP A 57 -11.35 -2.33 -9.11
N PRO A 58 -12.48 -2.67 -8.47
CA PRO A 58 -12.92 -2.03 -7.24
C PRO A 58 -12.29 -2.61 -5.99
N THR A 59 -11.42 -3.61 -6.10
CA THR A 59 -10.97 -4.43 -4.96
C THR A 59 -10.47 -3.58 -3.80
N VAL A 60 -9.46 -2.73 -4.03
CA VAL A 60 -8.88 -1.86 -3.00
C VAL A 60 -9.86 -0.76 -2.58
N LEU A 61 -10.53 -0.10 -3.52
CA LEU A 61 -11.42 1.04 -3.23
C LEU A 61 -12.67 0.66 -2.44
N ALA A 62 -13.19 -0.55 -2.67
CA ALA A 62 -14.36 -1.08 -1.98
C ALA A 62 -14.00 -1.85 -0.70
N ARG A 63 -12.70 -2.14 -0.46
CA ARG A 63 -12.31 -2.90 0.73
C ARG A 63 -12.67 -2.20 2.05
N PRO A 64 -12.45 -0.88 2.22
CA PRO A 64 -12.89 -0.18 3.43
C PRO A 64 -14.40 -0.34 3.68
N ALA A 65 -15.23 -0.24 2.63
CA ALA A 65 -16.67 -0.43 2.76
C ALA A 65 -17.01 -1.81 3.35
N ARG A 66 -16.45 -2.88 2.75
CA ARG A 66 -16.65 -4.27 3.23
C ARG A 66 -16.14 -4.49 4.65
N LEU A 67 -15.06 -3.82 5.04
CA LEU A 67 -14.50 -3.96 6.38
C LEU A 67 -15.39 -3.28 7.43
N PHE A 68 -16.06 -2.19 7.08
CA PHE A 68 -16.87 -1.41 8.01
C PHE A 68 -18.33 -1.85 8.06
N ASP A 69 -18.74 -2.82 7.23
CA ASP A 69 -20.13 -3.27 7.12
C ASP A 69 -20.70 -3.82 8.43
N THR A 70 -19.87 -4.42 9.28
CA THR A 70 -20.28 -4.99 10.56
C THR A 70 -20.15 -4.04 11.75
N ALA A 71 -19.55 -2.86 11.55
CA ALA A 71 -19.29 -1.94 12.66
C ALA A 71 -20.58 -1.39 13.28
N GLY A 72 -20.71 -1.46 14.61
CA GLY A 72 -21.88 -1.05 15.39
C GLY A 72 -21.50 -0.40 16.73
N PRO A 73 -22.39 -0.43 17.74
CA PRO A 73 -22.15 0.21 19.03
C PRO A 73 -20.88 -0.35 19.72
N GLY A 74 -20.02 0.54 20.20
CA GLY A 74 -18.73 0.18 20.81
C GLY A 74 -17.57 0.10 19.83
N ASP A 75 -17.83 -0.06 18.53
CA ASP A 75 -16.80 -0.06 17.50
C ASP A 75 -16.32 1.35 17.18
N THR A 76 -15.07 1.48 16.74
CA THR A 76 -14.49 2.75 16.32
C THR A 76 -13.80 2.65 14.96
N ILE A 77 -14.07 3.63 14.10
CA ILE A 77 -13.43 3.80 12.79
C ILE A 77 -12.77 5.18 12.74
N ARG A 78 -11.44 5.21 12.63
CA ARG A 78 -10.66 6.44 12.44
C ARG A 78 -10.09 6.43 11.03
N ILE A 79 -10.24 7.54 10.31
CA ILE A 79 -9.90 7.63 8.88
C ILE A 79 -9.09 8.90 8.63
N ALA A 80 -7.89 8.76 8.08
CA ALA A 80 -7.13 9.88 7.52
C ALA A 80 -7.01 9.70 6.00
N MET A 81 -7.54 10.65 5.22
CA MET A 81 -7.64 10.51 3.76
C MET A 81 -7.32 11.81 3.02
N PHE A 82 -6.48 11.71 1.99
CA PHE A 82 -6.13 12.83 1.12
C PHE A 82 -7.26 13.23 0.14
N ARG A 83 -7.86 12.27 -0.57
CA ARG A 83 -8.90 12.53 -1.58
C ARG A 83 -10.03 11.52 -1.50
N TRP A 84 -11.26 12.02 -1.68
CA TRP A 84 -12.49 11.22 -1.53
C TRP A 84 -13.62 11.66 -2.46
N ASP A 85 -13.96 10.81 -3.44
CA ASP A 85 -15.18 10.94 -4.27
C ASP A 85 -15.87 9.60 -4.58
N ILE A 86 -15.61 8.54 -3.83
CA ILE A 86 -16.19 7.21 -4.10
C ILE A 86 -17.39 6.95 -3.19
N LYS A 87 -18.55 6.70 -3.80
CA LYS A 87 -19.84 6.57 -3.08
C LYS A 87 -19.92 5.34 -2.16
N PRO A 88 -19.54 4.11 -2.57
CA PRO A 88 -19.63 2.94 -1.69
C PRO A 88 -18.96 3.08 -0.30
N PRO A 89 -17.68 3.49 -0.17
CA PRO A 89 -17.09 3.68 1.15
C PRO A 89 -17.71 4.85 1.91
N THR A 90 -18.21 5.91 1.24
CA THR A 90 -18.99 6.96 1.92
C THR A 90 -20.24 6.40 2.56
N ASP A 91 -21.02 5.62 1.81
CA ASP A 91 -22.27 5.06 2.32
C ASP A 91 -22.03 4.08 3.46
N ALA A 92 -20.99 3.24 3.36
CA ALA A 92 -20.64 2.27 4.39
C ALA A 92 -20.25 2.94 5.70
N ILE A 93 -19.45 4.02 5.66
CA ILE A 93 -19.06 4.77 6.86
C ILE A 93 -20.27 5.43 7.51
N LEU A 94 -21.11 6.10 6.71
CA LEU A 94 -22.32 6.73 7.23
C LEU A 94 -23.31 5.67 7.76
N ALA A 95 -23.32 4.46 7.19
CA ALA A 95 -24.11 3.35 7.70
C ALA A 95 -23.56 2.84 9.04
N ALA A 96 -22.24 2.67 9.18
CA ALA A 96 -21.60 2.32 10.44
C ALA A 96 -21.93 3.32 11.55
N GLN A 97 -21.84 4.61 11.23
CA GLN A 97 -22.21 5.67 12.16
C GLN A 97 -23.69 5.57 12.57
N ARG A 98 -24.61 5.37 11.62
CA ARG A 98 -26.05 5.15 11.93
C ARG A 98 -26.30 3.92 12.79
N ARG A 99 -25.47 2.89 12.70
CA ARG A 99 -25.55 1.70 13.56
C ARG A 99 -24.98 1.93 14.97
N GLY A 100 -24.34 3.08 15.23
CA GLY A 100 -23.80 3.44 16.53
C GLY A 100 -22.27 3.33 16.66
N ALA A 101 -21.55 3.05 15.56
CA ALA A 101 -20.09 3.07 15.59
C ALA A 101 -19.56 4.51 15.73
N THR A 102 -18.47 4.68 16.48
CA THR A 102 -17.77 5.97 16.56
C THR A 102 -16.94 6.17 15.30
N VAL A 103 -17.25 7.21 14.52
CA VAL A 103 -16.50 7.55 13.31
C VAL A 103 -15.77 8.86 13.49
N ARG A 104 -14.46 8.88 13.18
CA ARG A 104 -13.63 10.09 13.16
C ARG A 104 -12.90 10.23 11.82
N LEU A 105 -12.86 11.45 11.30
CA LEU A 105 -12.25 11.80 10.02
C LEU A 105 -11.18 12.87 10.21
N VAL A 106 -9.98 12.61 9.70
CA VAL A 106 -9.02 13.63 9.32
C VAL A 106 -8.95 13.65 7.80
N GLY A 107 -9.04 14.82 7.18
CA GLY A 107 -8.94 14.96 5.74
C GLY A 107 -8.03 16.09 5.31
N ASP A 108 -7.48 15.97 4.12
CA ASP A 108 -6.97 17.14 3.41
C ASP A 108 -8.12 18.03 2.92
N ASP A 109 -7.86 19.31 2.65
CA ASP A 109 -8.83 20.24 2.09
C ASP A 109 -9.36 19.77 0.72
N ASP A 110 -8.60 18.94 0.00
CA ASP A 110 -9.02 18.28 -1.25
C ASP A 110 -10.31 17.44 -1.12
N LEU A 111 -10.70 17.00 0.09
CA LEU A 111 -12.00 16.34 0.31
C LEU A 111 -13.17 17.27 -0.02
N ARG A 112 -13.01 18.58 0.20
CA ARG A 112 -14.06 19.58 -0.05
C ARG A 112 -14.30 19.81 -1.53
N LEU A 113 -13.36 19.46 -2.40
CA LEU A 113 -13.48 19.60 -3.85
C LEU A 113 -14.49 18.61 -4.45
N ASN A 114 -14.75 17.51 -3.76
CA ASN A 114 -15.48 16.36 -4.28
C ASN A 114 -16.86 16.18 -3.63
N LYS A 115 -17.83 15.67 -4.38
CA LYS A 115 -19.23 15.55 -3.92
C LYS A 115 -19.34 14.60 -2.73
N GLN A 116 -18.69 13.44 -2.81
CA GLN A 116 -18.79 12.45 -1.73
C GLN A 116 -18.00 12.89 -0.49
N GLY A 117 -16.84 13.54 -0.66
CA GLY A 117 -16.07 14.12 0.43
C GLY A 117 -16.87 15.19 1.20
N ARG A 118 -17.49 16.14 0.50
CA ARG A 118 -18.39 17.14 1.12
C ARG A 118 -19.54 16.49 1.88
N ARG A 119 -20.21 15.51 1.26
CA ARG A 119 -21.31 14.78 1.91
C ARG A 119 -20.85 14.09 3.18
N LEU A 120 -19.69 13.42 3.15
CA LEU A 120 -19.13 12.73 4.31
C LEU A 120 -18.88 13.71 5.45
N ILE A 121 -18.14 14.80 5.17
CA ILE A 121 -17.81 15.85 6.15
C ILE A 121 -19.09 16.39 6.81
N THR A 122 -20.03 16.87 6.00
CA THR A 122 -21.26 17.51 6.51
C THR A 122 -22.09 16.53 7.34
N THR A 123 -22.22 15.27 6.91
CA THR A 123 -23.04 14.29 7.64
C THR A 123 -22.38 13.89 8.95
N LEU A 124 -21.05 13.71 8.98
CA LEU A 124 -20.32 13.40 10.20
C LEU A 124 -20.46 14.55 11.20
N GLU A 125 -20.17 15.80 10.78
CA GLU A 125 -20.23 16.99 11.65
C GLU A 125 -21.63 17.22 12.24
N GLN A 126 -22.71 16.94 11.49
CA GLN A 126 -24.08 17.11 11.98
C GLN A 126 -24.43 16.21 13.18
N GLN A 127 -23.72 15.09 13.35
CA GLN A 127 -23.98 14.14 14.44
C GLN A 127 -23.10 14.39 15.67
N ASP A 128 -22.14 15.29 15.58
CA ASP A 128 -21.32 15.73 16.70
C ASP A 128 -21.45 17.24 16.85
N PRO A 129 -22.39 17.73 17.70
CA PRO A 129 -22.57 19.16 17.92
C PRO A 129 -21.31 19.88 18.40
N ALA A 130 -20.38 19.17 19.04
CA ALA A 130 -19.09 19.70 19.46
C ALA A 130 -18.05 19.76 18.33
N ARG A 131 -18.36 19.20 17.15
CA ARG A 131 -17.53 19.16 15.94
C ARG A 131 -16.11 18.66 16.19
N THR A 132 -15.99 17.64 17.03
CA THR A 132 -14.72 17.01 17.38
C THR A 132 -14.39 15.83 16.47
N ASN A 133 -15.36 15.28 15.76
CA ASN A 133 -15.20 14.08 14.94
C ASN A 133 -14.59 14.32 13.55
N VAL A 134 -14.50 15.56 13.06
CA VAL A 134 -13.90 15.89 11.76
C VAL A 134 -12.84 16.98 11.90
N THR A 135 -11.64 16.73 11.34
CA THR A 135 -10.58 17.73 11.16
C THR A 135 -10.23 17.80 9.67
N ILE A 136 -10.28 19.00 9.08
CA ILE A 136 -9.83 19.23 7.69
C ILE A 136 -8.60 20.13 7.70
N CYS A 137 -7.49 19.61 7.19
CA CYS A 137 -6.18 20.25 7.20
C CYS A 137 -5.97 21.09 5.93
N ARG A 138 -5.52 22.33 6.11
CA ARG A 138 -5.07 23.20 5.01
C ARG A 138 -3.59 22.92 4.77
N GLY A 139 -3.32 21.90 3.96
CA GLY A 139 -2.00 21.28 3.81
C GLY A 139 -1.80 20.16 4.83
N ALA A 140 -0.54 19.88 5.23
CA ALA A 140 -0.27 18.88 6.26
C ALA A 140 -0.90 19.30 7.61
N CYS A 141 -1.45 18.33 8.32
CA CYS A 141 -1.99 18.47 9.66
C CYS A 141 -0.89 18.69 10.71
N LEU A 142 0.27 18.06 10.54
CA LEU A 142 1.39 18.21 11.47
C LEU A 142 2.41 19.24 10.98
N PRO A 143 3.14 19.87 11.92
CA PRO A 143 4.26 20.73 11.55
C PRO A 143 5.32 19.98 10.72
N TRP A 144 5.61 20.54 9.55
CA TRP A 144 6.73 20.18 8.69
C TRP A 144 8.11 20.32 9.36
N ARG A 145 9.12 19.67 8.78
CA ARG A 145 10.47 19.54 9.36
C ARG A 145 11.57 20.30 8.62
N ALA A 146 11.38 20.56 7.34
CA ALA A 146 12.37 21.23 6.51
C ALA A 146 12.18 22.76 6.51
N LYS A 147 13.23 23.47 6.10
CA LYS A 147 13.16 24.92 5.91
C LYS A 147 12.21 25.24 4.76
N GLY A 148 11.40 26.28 4.92
CA GLY A 148 10.50 26.75 3.88
C GLY A 148 11.22 27.50 2.75
N PRO A 149 10.54 27.77 1.62
CA PRO A 149 9.17 27.32 1.29
C PRO A 149 9.13 25.82 0.95
N PHE A 150 7.95 25.20 1.07
CA PHE A 150 7.76 23.80 0.65
C PHE A 150 7.71 23.74 -0.89
N PRO A 151 8.12 22.63 -1.52
CA PRO A 151 7.87 22.44 -2.95
C PRO A 151 6.38 22.47 -3.26
N ASP A 152 6.01 22.96 -4.44
CA ASP A 152 4.63 23.04 -4.88
C ASP A 152 3.91 21.68 -4.73
N SER A 153 2.69 21.72 -4.19
CA SER A 153 1.85 20.54 -3.93
C SER A 153 2.47 19.48 -3.01
N GLN A 154 3.45 19.85 -2.18
CA GLN A 154 4.14 18.94 -1.26
C GLN A 154 4.03 19.38 0.21
N ASN A 155 2.96 20.09 0.57
CA ASN A 155 2.53 20.30 1.95
C ASN A 155 1.06 19.88 2.04
N VAL A 156 0.81 18.60 2.26
CA VAL A 156 -0.53 18.00 2.23
C VAL A 156 -0.70 16.91 3.28
N GLN A 157 -1.94 16.69 3.71
CA GLN A 157 -2.34 15.50 4.46
C GLN A 157 -2.47 14.34 3.45
N HIS A 158 -1.40 13.57 3.23
CA HIS A 158 -1.35 12.61 2.11
C HIS A 158 -1.66 11.16 2.53
N LEU A 159 -2.31 10.94 3.67
CA LEU A 159 -2.62 9.59 4.13
C LEU A 159 -3.79 8.95 3.37
N LYS A 160 -3.80 7.62 3.42
CA LYS A 160 -4.90 6.72 3.08
C LYS A 160 -4.93 5.64 4.15
N PHE A 161 -5.24 6.09 5.35
CA PHE A 161 -4.89 5.44 6.60
C PHE A 161 -6.16 5.22 7.41
N TYR A 162 -6.29 4.03 7.98
CA TYR A 162 -7.39 3.69 8.86
C TYR A 162 -6.88 3.02 10.12
N VAL A 163 -7.54 3.30 11.23
CA VAL A 163 -7.33 2.63 12.51
C VAL A 163 -8.68 2.24 13.04
N THR A 164 -8.90 0.94 13.22
CA THR A 164 -10.22 0.41 13.57
C THR A 164 -10.15 -0.48 14.78
N ASP A 165 -11.18 -0.40 15.60
CA ASP A 165 -11.55 -1.40 16.59
C ASP A 165 -12.97 -1.84 16.25
N ILE A 166 -13.11 -3.01 15.61
CA ILE A 166 -14.40 -3.52 15.14
C ILE A 166 -14.55 -4.95 15.65
N ALA A 167 -15.62 -5.21 16.41
CA ALA A 167 -15.88 -6.48 17.06
C ALA A 167 -14.68 -6.99 17.88
N GLY A 168 -13.96 -6.07 18.54
CA GLY A 168 -12.76 -6.35 19.34
C GLY A 168 -11.48 -6.61 18.52
N VAL A 169 -11.52 -6.50 17.19
CA VAL A 169 -10.34 -6.62 16.34
C VAL A 169 -9.71 -5.24 16.12
N GLN A 170 -8.52 -5.07 16.67
CA GLN A 170 -7.72 -3.85 16.59
C GLN A 170 -6.78 -3.88 15.38
N SER A 171 -7.06 -3.04 14.39
CA SER A 171 -6.37 -3.04 13.11
C SER A 171 -5.72 -1.70 12.78
N PHE A 172 -4.51 -1.79 12.23
CA PHE A 172 -3.82 -0.70 11.56
C PHE A 172 -3.82 -0.94 10.06
N ILE A 173 -4.24 0.06 9.29
CA ILE A 173 -4.50 -0.10 7.87
C ILE A 173 -3.89 1.05 7.08
N THR A 174 -3.15 0.71 6.03
CA THR A 174 -2.65 1.67 5.05
C THR A 174 -3.00 1.22 3.65
N SER A 175 -3.21 2.18 2.76
CA SER A 175 -3.48 1.95 1.34
C SER A 175 -2.61 2.86 0.50
N SER A 176 -2.29 2.42 -0.71
CA SER A 176 -1.68 3.29 -1.70
C SER A 176 -2.70 4.19 -2.39
N ALA A 177 -3.99 3.79 -2.39
CA ALA A 177 -5.05 4.36 -3.22
C ALA A 177 -5.82 5.47 -2.49
N ASN A 178 -5.89 6.65 -3.13
CA ASN A 178 -6.96 7.59 -2.82
C ASN A 178 -8.33 6.95 -3.07
N LEU A 179 -9.40 7.54 -2.56
CA LEU A 179 -10.75 7.16 -2.95
C LEU A 179 -11.22 8.09 -4.08
N GLU A 180 -10.75 7.85 -5.30
CA GLU A 180 -11.12 8.63 -6.50
C GLU A 180 -11.11 7.74 -7.76
N ASP A 181 -11.87 8.10 -8.80
CA ASP A 181 -12.18 7.22 -9.96
C ASP A 181 -10.94 6.64 -10.66
N ARG A 182 -9.90 7.46 -10.86
CA ARG A 182 -8.69 7.01 -11.57
C ARG A 182 -8.00 5.80 -10.92
N GLN A 183 -8.24 5.56 -9.63
CA GLN A 183 -7.60 4.50 -8.87
C GLN A 183 -8.11 3.10 -9.26
N TYR A 184 -9.33 3.00 -9.82
CA TYR A 184 -9.85 1.76 -10.42
C TYR A 184 -9.01 1.26 -11.61
N ARG A 185 -8.21 2.14 -12.21
CA ARG A 185 -7.38 1.87 -13.40
C ARG A 185 -5.88 1.85 -13.08
N GLN A 186 -5.51 1.82 -11.80
CA GLN A 186 -4.12 1.84 -11.35
C GLN A 186 -3.80 0.62 -10.49
N TYR A 187 -2.55 0.15 -10.55
CA TYR A 187 -2.06 -0.79 -9.55
C TYR A 187 -2.04 -0.13 -8.18
N ASN A 188 -2.69 -0.76 -7.22
CA ASN A 188 -2.82 -0.27 -5.86
C ASN A 188 -2.72 -1.43 -4.87
N SER A 189 -2.27 -1.12 -3.66
CA SER A 189 -2.25 -2.05 -2.54
C SER A 189 -3.03 -1.50 -1.34
N PHE A 190 -3.59 -2.42 -0.55
CA PHE A 190 -4.20 -2.20 0.75
C PHE A 190 -3.57 -3.22 1.71
N LEU A 191 -3.11 -2.77 2.87
CA LEU A 191 -2.53 -3.60 3.90
C LEU A 191 -3.22 -3.33 5.23
N LYS A 192 -3.77 -4.38 5.84
CA LYS A 192 -4.33 -4.39 7.19
C LYS A 192 -3.50 -5.34 8.05
N ILE A 193 -3.13 -4.88 9.24
CA ILE A 193 -2.43 -5.68 10.24
C ILE A 193 -3.21 -5.60 11.56
N ASP A 194 -3.54 -6.74 12.12
CA ASP A 194 -4.18 -6.89 13.42
C ASP A 194 -3.11 -7.05 14.49
N ASP A 195 -2.77 -5.94 15.13
CA ASP A 195 -1.77 -5.87 16.19
C ASP A 195 -2.16 -4.74 17.15
N PRO A 196 -2.52 -5.04 18.41
CA PRO A 196 -2.94 -4.02 19.38
C PRO A 196 -1.91 -2.90 19.60
N GLY A 197 -0.60 -3.22 19.56
CA GLY A 197 0.46 -2.25 19.75
C GLY A 197 0.61 -1.31 18.56
N LEU A 198 0.52 -1.84 17.33
CA LEU A 198 0.52 -1.06 16.10
C LEU A 198 -0.76 -0.23 15.99
N HIS A 199 -1.91 -0.81 16.34
CA HIS A 199 -3.19 -0.10 16.43
C HIS A 199 -3.08 1.09 17.39
N GLN A 200 -2.55 0.90 18.61
CA GLN A 200 -2.39 1.99 19.57
C GLN A 200 -1.44 3.08 19.04
N PHE A 201 -0.34 2.72 18.38
CA PHE A 201 0.51 3.69 17.69
C PHE A 201 -0.26 4.48 16.63
N GLY A 202 -1.15 3.81 15.88
CA GLY A 202 -2.05 4.45 14.93
C GLY A 202 -3.07 5.39 15.58
N VAL A 203 -3.66 5.01 16.72
CA VAL A 203 -4.57 5.87 17.50
C VAL A 203 -3.84 7.13 17.98
N ASP A 204 -2.62 6.97 18.51
CA ASP A 204 -1.81 8.09 18.99
C ASP A 204 -1.39 9.04 17.85
N TYR A 205 -1.10 8.50 16.66
CA TYR A 205 -0.83 9.30 15.48
C TYR A 205 -2.08 10.05 15.02
N PHE A 206 -3.22 9.35 14.95
CA PHE A 206 -4.50 9.93 14.56
C PHE A 206 -4.92 11.08 15.48
N ALA A 207 -4.77 10.92 16.79
CA ALA A 207 -5.09 11.98 17.75
C ALA A 207 -4.27 13.26 17.49
N ARG A 208 -3.02 13.13 17.05
CA ARG A 208 -2.13 14.26 16.71
C ARG A 208 -2.52 14.93 15.41
N LEU A 209 -2.91 14.14 14.41
CA LEU A 209 -3.49 14.66 13.17
C LEU A 209 -4.77 15.44 13.46
N GLN A 210 -5.67 14.87 14.26
CA GLN A 210 -6.94 15.46 14.67
C GLN A 210 -6.72 16.78 15.44
N ALA A 211 -5.77 16.80 16.37
CA ALA A 211 -5.40 18.00 17.14
C ALA A 211 -4.50 18.98 16.37
N GLN A 212 -4.06 18.63 15.15
CA GLN A 212 -3.06 19.36 14.36
C GLN A 212 -1.83 19.78 15.18
N SER A 213 -1.39 18.87 16.07
CA SER A 213 -0.38 19.16 17.09
C SER A 213 0.43 17.90 17.42
N LEU A 214 1.74 18.08 17.60
CA LEU A 214 2.61 17.01 18.11
C LEU A 214 2.46 16.78 19.62
N LYS A 215 1.77 17.68 20.35
CA LYS A 215 1.49 17.56 21.78
C LYS A 215 -0.01 17.32 21.99
N VAL A 216 -0.33 16.14 22.51
CA VAL A 216 -1.69 15.71 22.88
C VAL A 216 -1.60 15.12 24.29
N ASP A 217 -2.55 15.44 25.16
CA ASP A 217 -2.63 14.97 26.56
C ASP A 217 -1.32 15.13 27.34
N GLY A 218 -0.69 16.30 27.22
CA GLY A 218 0.60 16.60 27.84
C GLY A 218 1.82 15.94 27.17
N VAL A 219 1.63 14.96 26.28
CA VAL A 219 2.70 14.19 25.65
C VAL A 219 3.08 14.75 24.27
N ARG A 220 4.27 15.37 24.20
CA ARG A 220 4.89 15.79 22.93
C ARG A 220 5.60 14.61 22.23
N TRP A 221 5.37 14.45 20.92
CA TRP A 221 6.12 13.53 20.07
C TRP A 221 7.42 14.17 19.54
N SER A 222 8.53 13.47 19.77
CA SER A 222 9.79 13.64 19.05
C SER A 222 9.85 12.69 17.85
N ASP A 223 10.85 12.83 16.99
CA ASP A 223 11.07 11.94 15.83
C ASP A 223 11.15 10.47 16.23
N ARG A 224 11.76 10.15 17.38
CA ARG A 224 11.81 8.79 17.92
C ARG A 224 10.42 8.20 18.20
N LYS A 225 9.48 9.03 18.65
CA LYS A 225 8.09 8.61 18.93
C LYS A 225 7.23 8.50 17.68
N LYS A 226 7.71 8.96 16.52
CA LYS A 226 7.07 8.77 15.21
C LYS A 226 7.44 7.44 14.56
N ALA A 227 8.09 6.55 15.30
CA ALA A 227 8.37 5.19 14.87
C ALA A 227 7.91 4.20 15.94
N TRP A 228 7.35 3.10 15.49
CA TRP A 228 6.95 1.96 16.31
C TRP A 228 7.62 0.70 15.78
N ARG A 229 7.99 -0.21 16.69
CA ARG A 229 8.67 -1.47 16.36
C ARG A 229 8.16 -2.56 17.31
N SER A 230 7.72 -3.68 16.74
CA SER A 230 7.46 -4.92 17.48
C SER A 230 7.80 -6.11 16.59
N GLY A 231 8.63 -7.02 17.10
CA GLY A 231 9.15 -8.15 16.34
C GLY A 231 9.71 -7.73 14.98
N ASP A 232 9.15 -8.30 13.92
CA ASP A 232 9.57 -8.08 12.55
C ASP A 232 8.90 -6.88 11.86
N THR A 233 7.99 -6.19 12.54
CA THR A 233 7.22 -5.06 11.99
C THR A 233 7.76 -3.74 12.53
N THR A 234 8.04 -2.81 11.63
CA THR A 234 8.36 -1.41 11.93
C THR A 234 7.36 -0.52 11.22
N ALA A 235 6.77 0.45 11.92
CA ALA A 235 5.99 1.52 11.32
C ALA A 235 6.69 2.86 11.56
N ALA A 236 6.62 3.77 10.60
CA ALA A 236 7.11 5.13 10.72
C ALA A 236 6.10 6.10 10.09
N VAL A 237 5.85 7.21 10.78
CA VAL A 237 5.00 8.30 10.29
C VAL A 237 5.82 9.54 10.01
N TYR A 238 5.39 10.33 9.05
CA TYR A 238 6.05 11.54 8.57
C TYR A 238 5.17 12.78 8.83
N PRO A 239 5.74 13.99 8.88
CA PRO A 239 7.15 14.34 8.66
C PRO A 239 8.12 13.77 9.71
N ASN A 240 9.28 13.24 9.31
CA ASN A 240 10.27 12.65 10.22
C ASN A 240 11.71 12.89 9.72
N ARG A 241 12.68 12.98 10.64
CA ARG A 241 14.11 12.99 10.29
C ARG A 241 14.59 11.60 9.88
N ASP A 242 14.06 10.56 10.51
CA ASP A 242 14.37 9.18 10.15
C ASP A 242 13.58 8.77 8.92
N ASP A 243 14.25 8.11 7.99
CA ASP A 243 13.68 7.63 6.74
C ASP A 243 13.67 6.11 6.73
N LEU A 244 12.48 5.52 6.85
CA LEU A 244 12.32 4.07 6.89
C LEU A 244 12.71 3.43 5.55
N LEU A 245 12.39 4.04 4.42
CA LEU A 245 12.73 3.51 3.11
C LEU A 245 14.25 3.57 2.87
N LEU A 246 14.85 4.74 3.06
CA LEU A 246 16.27 4.95 2.80
C LEU A 246 17.16 4.15 3.75
N SER A 247 16.81 4.10 5.05
CA SER A 247 17.53 3.25 6.01
C SER A 247 17.41 1.77 5.65
N THR A 248 16.25 1.33 5.15
CA THR A 248 16.08 -0.03 4.68
C THR A 248 16.97 -0.32 3.49
N LEU A 249 16.96 0.52 2.45
CA LEU A 249 17.84 0.36 1.30
C LEU A 249 19.31 0.35 1.70
N ARG A 250 19.73 1.24 2.61
CA ARG A 250 21.12 1.29 3.11
C ARG A 250 21.57 -0.01 3.76
N ASP A 251 20.71 -0.62 4.56
CA ASP A 251 20.94 -1.87 5.30
C ASP A 251 20.89 -3.14 4.42
N LEU A 252 20.55 -3.01 3.13
CA LEU A 252 20.54 -4.11 2.17
C LEU A 252 21.93 -4.38 1.58
N SER A 253 22.23 -5.67 1.40
CA SER A 253 23.35 -6.20 0.62
C SER A 253 22.92 -7.49 -0.09
N CYS A 254 23.66 -7.91 -1.11
CA CYS A 254 23.27 -9.05 -1.94
C CYS A 254 24.32 -10.16 -1.95
N THR A 255 23.83 -11.38 -2.16
CA THR A 255 24.65 -12.58 -2.39
C THR A 255 24.05 -13.37 -3.55
N ARG A 256 24.76 -14.37 -4.09
CA ARG A 256 24.20 -15.19 -5.16
C ARG A 256 22.86 -15.85 -4.76
N ALA A 257 22.65 -16.22 -3.50
CA ALA A 257 21.40 -16.85 -3.06
C ALA A 257 20.26 -15.86 -2.75
N ALA A 258 20.57 -14.62 -2.39
CA ALA A 258 19.59 -13.60 -2.00
C ALA A 258 20.02 -12.25 -2.58
N ARG A 259 19.43 -11.87 -3.71
CA ARG A 259 19.80 -10.68 -4.49
C ARG A 259 18.65 -9.96 -5.18
N ASP A 260 17.40 -10.24 -4.82
CA ASP A 260 16.25 -9.67 -5.53
C ASP A 260 15.74 -8.42 -4.83
N VAL A 261 15.66 -7.31 -5.56
CA VAL A 261 15.12 -6.03 -5.09
C VAL A 261 14.11 -5.52 -6.11
N SER A 262 12.83 -5.54 -5.77
CA SER A 262 11.74 -5.10 -6.65
C SER A 262 11.08 -3.87 -6.04
N ALA A 263 11.07 -2.75 -6.76
CA ALA A 263 10.60 -1.46 -6.28
C ALA A 263 9.52 -0.88 -7.18
N MET A 264 8.31 -0.67 -6.67
CA MET A 264 7.22 -0.04 -7.43
C MET A 264 6.73 1.20 -6.70
N PHE A 265 6.90 2.36 -7.32
CA PHE A 265 6.49 3.64 -6.74
C PHE A 265 5.84 4.52 -7.79
N ALA A 266 4.68 5.07 -7.46
CA ALA A 266 3.97 6.00 -8.33
C ALA A 266 4.81 7.23 -8.71
N VAL A 267 5.61 7.73 -7.76
CA VAL A 267 6.53 8.85 -7.96
C VAL A 267 7.84 8.58 -7.23
N ILE A 268 8.95 8.60 -7.98
CA ILE A 268 10.32 8.56 -7.47
C ILE A 268 11.06 9.83 -7.90
N GLN A 269 11.48 10.66 -6.94
CA GLN A 269 12.14 11.95 -7.22
C GLN A 269 13.32 12.26 -6.30
N ARG A 270 13.69 11.33 -5.41
CA ARG A 270 14.73 11.53 -4.42
C ARG A 270 16.05 10.92 -4.86
N ALA A 271 17.07 11.76 -5.01
CA ALA A 271 18.40 11.37 -5.47
C ALA A 271 19.05 10.34 -4.54
N ASP A 272 18.92 10.50 -3.22
CA ASP A 272 19.49 9.56 -2.25
C ASP A 272 18.85 8.15 -2.33
N VAL A 273 17.55 8.06 -2.60
CA VAL A 273 16.86 6.79 -2.89
C VAL A 273 17.39 6.17 -4.18
N ARG A 274 17.51 6.95 -5.25
CA ARG A 274 18.09 6.50 -6.53
C ARG A 274 19.53 6.01 -6.35
N ASP A 275 20.37 6.74 -5.60
CA ASP A 275 21.75 6.38 -5.31
C ASP A 275 21.85 5.03 -4.58
N GLN A 276 20.95 4.74 -3.63
CA GLN A 276 20.96 3.44 -2.97
C GLN A 276 20.52 2.30 -3.89
N LEU A 277 19.56 2.52 -4.78
CA LEU A 277 19.13 1.53 -5.78
C LEU A 277 20.26 1.24 -6.79
N ALA A 278 20.93 2.29 -7.29
CA ALA A 278 22.12 2.21 -8.12
C ALA A 278 23.27 1.45 -7.43
N ARG A 279 23.57 1.80 -6.18
CA ARG A 279 24.58 1.10 -5.37
C ARG A 279 24.25 -0.39 -5.22
N LEU A 280 22.99 -0.73 -4.97
CA LEU A 280 22.55 -2.13 -4.87
C LEU A 280 22.76 -2.87 -6.21
N SER A 281 22.33 -2.27 -7.33
CA SER A 281 22.57 -2.79 -8.69
C SER A 281 24.06 -3.09 -8.92
N ARG A 282 24.92 -2.10 -8.69
CA ARG A 282 26.39 -2.24 -8.81
C ARG A 282 26.97 -3.32 -7.90
N SER A 283 26.40 -3.50 -6.70
CA SER A 283 26.84 -4.53 -5.75
C SER A 283 26.38 -5.96 -6.10
N GLY A 284 25.73 -6.16 -7.24
CA GLY A 284 25.29 -7.47 -7.73
C GLY A 284 23.85 -7.83 -7.36
N CYS A 285 23.06 -6.88 -6.86
CA CYS A 285 21.62 -7.07 -6.71
C CYS A 285 20.92 -7.04 -8.07
N ARG A 286 19.90 -7.89 -8.25
CA ARG A 286 18.91 -7.78 -9.31
C ARG A 286 17.86 -6.75 -8.89
N VAL A 287 18.13 -5.49 -9.23
CA VAL A 287 17.20 -4.38 -9.02
C VAL A 287 16.23 -4.33 -10.20
N ARG A 288 14.93 -4.28 -9.92
CA ARG A 288 13.84 -4.04 -10.89
C ARG A 288 12.96 -2.93 -10.38
N ILE A 289 12.60 -1.98 -11.22
CA ILE A 289 11.85 -0.79 -10.84
C ILE A 289 10.63 -0.61 -11.75
N VAL A 290 9.50 -0.28 -11.13
CA VAL A 290 8.30 0.19 -11.81
C VAL A 290 7.96 1.60 -11.33
N THR A 291 7.72 2.50 -12.27
CA THR A 291 7.25 3.89 -12.01
C THR A 291 6.03 4.22 -12.87
N SER A 292 5.42 5.39 -12.66
CA SER A 292 4.23 5.81 -13.40
C SER A 292 4.48 6.86 -14.49
N ARG A 293 5.74 7.25 -14.71
CA ARG A 293 6.10 8.28 -15.69
C ARG A 293 7.41 7.95 -16.40
N ASP A 294 7.35 7.95 -17.73
CA ASP A 294 8.52 7.80 -18.60
C ASP A 294 9.66 8.78 -18.25
N THR A 295 9.34 10.03 -17.87
CA THR A 295 10.38 11.00 -17.49
C THR A 295 11.14 10.58 -16.23
N VAL A 296 10.46 9.98 -15.26
CA VAL A 296 11.11 9.46 -14.04
C VAL A 296 11.94 8.23 -14.37
N GLU A 297 11.45 7.35 -15.24
CA GLU A 297 12.22 6.20 -15.77
C GLU A 297 13.53 6.67 -16.37
N ASN A 298 13.48 7.60 -17.32
CA ASN A 298 14.69 8.11 -17.96
C ASN A 298 15.70 8.70 -16.97
N TRP A 299 15.22 9.39 -15.93
CA TRP A 299 16.08 9.93 -14.89
C TRP A 299 16.72 8.83 -14.05
N LEU A 300 16.01 7.74 -13.75
CA LEU A 300 16.55 6.61 -13.00
C LEU A 300 17.67 5.89 -13.77
N GLU A 301 17.53 5.79 -15.08
CA GLU A 301 18.46 5.12 -16.00
C GLU A 301 19.72 5.95 -16.33
N GLN A 302 19.71 7.26 -16.04
CA GLN A 302 20.91 8.07 -16.28
C GLN A 302 22.11 7.50 -15.49
N PRO A 303 23.33 7.56 -16.04
CA PRO A 303 24.52 7.10 -15.33
C PRO A 303 24.74 7.82 -14.00
N LEU A 304 25.29 7.11 -13.02
CA LEU A 304 25.64 7.68 -11.70
C LEU A 304 26.99 7.20 -11.21
N ALA A 305 27.67 8.06 -10.43
CA ALA A 305 28.85 7.65 -9.66
C ALA A 305 28.54 6.51 -8.67
N ALA A 306 27.28 6.37 -8.23
CA ALA A 306 26.81 5.27 -7.38
C ALA A 306 26.59 3.94 -8.13
N GLY A 307 26.74 3.93 -9.46
CA GLY A 307 26.48 2.80 -10.35
C GLY A 307 25.21 2.99 -11.17
N ASP A 308 25.04 2.16 -12.19
CA ASP A 308 23.92 2.30 -13.11
C ASP A 308 22.80 1.29 -12.80
N ILE A 309 21.58 1.68 -13.14
CA ILE A 309 20.42 0.78 -13.16
C ILE A 309 20.19 0.45 -14.63
N PRO A 310 20.42 -0.79 -15.08
CA PRO A 310 20.32 -1.10 -16.51
C PRO A 310 18.94 -0.77 -17.06
N ASP A 311 18.86 -0.16 -18.24
CA ASP A 311 17.62 0.35 -18.85
C ASP A 311 16.50 -0.70 -18.87
N ALA A 312 16.82 -1.95 -19.23
CA ALA A 312 15.86 -3.05 -19.25
C ALA A 312 15.27 -3.44 -17.86
N ARG A 313 15.67 -2.75 -16.78
CA ARG A 313 15.26 -2.98 -15.39
C ARG A 313 14.36 -1.89 -14.83
N VAL A 314 14.17 -0.78 -15.52
CA VAL A 314 13.21 0.26 -15.15
C VAL A 314 12.08 0.23 -16.17
N ARG A 315 10.83 0.21 -15.73
CA ARG A 315 9.67 0.20 -16.62
C ARG A 315 8.56 1.11 -16.11
N THR A 316 7.73 1.58 -17.02
CA THR A 316 6.59 2.44 -16.70
C THR A 316 5.27 1.69 -16.85
N VAL A 317 4.37 1.85 -15.87
CA VAL A 317 2.97 1.44 -15.94
C VAL A 317 2.12 2.38 -15.09
N LEU A 318 0.81 2.46 -15.32
CA LEU A 318 -0.10 3.21 -14.45
C LEU A 318 -0.21 2.54 -13.07
N THR A 319 0.74 2.83 -12.18
CA THR A 319 0.71 2.43 -10.78
C THR A 319 0.42 3.62 -9.87
N HIS A 320 -0.24 3.37 -8.76
CA HIS A 320 -0.33 4.29 -7.65
C HIS A 320 0.15 3.62 -6.35
N ASP A 321 0.91 2.54 -6.45
CA ASP A 321 1.53 1.86 -5.30
C ASP A 321 2.84 2.52 -4.87
N LYS A 322 3.29 2.22 -3.65
CA LYS A 322 4.57 2.63 -3.05
C LYS A 322 5.10 1.46 -2.25
N MET A 323 5.89 0.61 -2.88
CA MET A 323 6.34 -0.64 -2.27
C MET A 323 7.75 -1.06 -2.66
N LEU A 324 8.38 -1.81 -1.76
CA LEU A 324 9.51 -2.69 -2.01
C LEU A 324 9.13 -4.12 -1.67
N ALA A 325 9.48 -5.08 -2.51
CA ALA A 325 9.55 -6.51 -2.19
C ALA A 325 10.98 -6.99 -2.44
N VAL A 326 11.62 -7.53 -1.40
CA VAL A 326 13.05 -7.84 -1.42
C VAL A 326 13.32 -9.22 -0.84
N HIS A 327 14.15 -9.99 -1.54
CA HIS A 327 14.83 -11.18 -1.03
C HIS A 327 16.35 -10.97 -1.13
N ALA A 328 16.94 -10.45 -0.05
CA ALA A 328 18.34 -10.04 0.03
C ALA A 328 18.86 -10.14 1.48
N LYS A 329 20.14 -9.82 1.72
CA LYS A 329 20.63 -9.66 3.09
C LYS A 329 20.16 -8.32 3.64
N PHE A 330 19.42 -8.33 4.74
CA PHE A 330 19.11 -7.15 5.55
C PHE A 330 19.87 -7.27 6.86
N ARG A 331 20.75 -6.30 7.15
CA ARG A 331 21.60 -6.30 8.35
C ARG A 331 22.38 -7.62 8.51
N GLY A 332 22.94 -8.11 7.40
CA GLY A 332 23.76 -9.32 7.33
C GLY A 332 23.00 -10.64 7.18
N ARG A 333 21.67 -10.68 7.39
CA ARG A 333 20.87 -11.91 7.32
C ARG A 333 20.02 -11.95 6.06
N ALA A 334 20.10 -13.04 5.29
CA ALA A 334 19.22 -13.26 4.15
C ALA A 334 17.77 -13.36 4.64
N THR A 335 16.88 -12.56 4.06
CA THR A 335 15.50 -12.46 4.49
C THR A 335 14.58 -12.04 3.35
N HIS A 336 13.29 -12.24 3.55
CA HIS A 336 12.23 -11.65 2.74
C HIS A 336 11.73 -10.40 3.47
N LEU A 337 11.65 -9.26 2.79
CA LEU A 337 11.04 -8.07 3.39
C LEU A 337 10.11 -7.34 2.43
N VAL A 338 9.16 -6.64 3.02
CA VAL A 338 8.27 -5.71 2.33
C VAL A 338 8.41 -4.34 2.98
N VAL A 339 8.47 -3.29 2.17
CA VAL A 339 8.23 -1.91 2.60
C VAL A 339 7.03 -1.39 1.84
N THR A 340 6.06 -0.75 2.50
CA THR A 340 4.87 -0.20 1.81
C THR A 340 4.21 0.91 2.63
N GLY A 341 3.36 1.73 2.00
CA GLY A 341 2.59 2.76 2.67
C GLY A 341 2.09 3.84 1.72
N THR A 342 1.92 5.06 2.24
CA THR A 342 1.31 6.17 1.50
C THR A 342 2.33 7.05 0.78
N SER A 343 3.59 7.04 1.26
CA SER A 343 4.62 8.00 0.89
C SER A 343 5.26 7.70 -0.46
N ASN A 344 5.13 8.64 -1.40
CA ASN A 344 5.99 8.68 -2.58
C ASN A 344 7.43 9.00 -2.18
N THR A 345 8.42 8.65 -3.01
CA THR A 345 9.82 8.98 -2.72
C THR A 345 10.14 10.41 -3.18
N THR A 346 9.46 11.38 -2.59
CA THR A 346 9.65 12.83 -2.82
C THR A 346 10.13 13.49 -1.53
N CYS A 347 10.62 14.74 -1.62
CA CYS A 347 10.95 15.51 -0.41
C CYS A 347 9.69 15.78 0.42
N GLY A 348 8.56 16.03 -0.24
CA GLY A 348 7.21 16.09 0.31
C GLY A 348 6.90 14.94 1.23
N GLY A 349 6.99 13.73 0.68
CA GLY A 349 6.64 12.50 1.39
C GLY A 349 7.49 12.21 2.64
N LEU A 350 8.67 12.82 2.78
CA LEU A 350 9.52 12.67 3.96
C LEU A 350 9.39 13.83 4.96
N LEU A 351 9.41 15.07 4.46
CA LEU A 351 9.72 16.27 5.26
C LEU A 351 8.52 17.19 5.50
N TYR A 352 7.47 17.03 4.72
CA TYR A 352 6.41 18.03 4.63
C TYR A 352 5.00 17.44 4.73
N ASN A 353 4.74 16.28 4.13
CA ASN A 353 3.45 15.63 4.13
C ASN A 353 3.23 14.77 5.38
N ASP A 354 1.97 14.63 5.79
CA ASP A 354 1.57 13.52 6.65
C ASP A 354 1.54 12.23 5.84
N GLU A 355 2.36 11.27 6.24
CA GLU A 355 2.50 9.98 5.54
C GLU A 355 2.77 8.86 6.54
N VAL A 356 2.58 7.62 6.11
CA VAL A 356 2.91 6.44 6.89
C VAL A 356 3.55 5.37 6.02
N MET A 357 4.59 4.72 6.55
CA MET A 357 5.28 3.60 5.91
C MET A 357 5.51 2.48 6.91
N LEU A 358 5.41 1.24 6.44
CA LEU A 358 5.74 0.03 7.19
C LEU A 358 6.89 -0.70 6.53
N ARG A 359 7.69 -1.39 7.36
CA ARG A 359 8.62 -2.45 6.96
C ARG A 359 8.26 -3.71 7.72
N ILE A 360 8.10 -4.81 7.00
CA ILE A 360 7.87 -6.14 7.55
C ILE A 360 9.00 -7.04 7.08
N VAL A 361 9.74 -7.63 8.02
CA VAL A 361 10.89 -8.51 7.75
C VAL A 361 10.49 -9.97 8.01
N GLY A 362 11.15 -10.94 7.37
CA GLY A 362 10.95 -12.37 7.63
C GLY A 362 9.62 -12.98 7.15
N ASN A 363 8.61 -12.17 6.82
CA ASN A 363 7.30 -12.66 6.39
C ASN A 363 7.31 -13.07 4.90
N ARG A 364 7.62 -14.34 4.65
CA ARG A 364 7.69 -14.90 3.28
C ARG A 364 6.36 -14.88 2.55
N TRP A 365 5.23 -15.09 3.24
CA TRP A 365 3.92 -15.06 2.60
C TRP A 365 3.59 -13.66 2.10
N LEU A 366 3.73 -12.64 2.95
CA LEU A 366 3.47 -11.25 2.60
C LEU A 366 4.39 -10.78 1.46
N HIS A 367 5.68 -11.13 1.55
CA HIS A 367 6.62 -10.89 0.47
C HIS A 367 6.17 -11.54 -0.85
N GLY A 368 5.73 -12.80 -0.81
CA GLY A 368 5.24 -13.50 -2.00
C GLY A 368 4.05 -12.79 -2.66
N GLN A 369 3.11 -12.27 -1.86
CA GLN A 369 1.96 -11.50 -2.34
C GLN A 369 2.40 -10.21 -3.05
N TYR A 370 3.24 -9.40 -2.40
CA TYR A 370 3.75 -8.15 -2.97
C TYR A 370 4.68 -8.37 -4.16
N LEU A 371 5.50 -9.43 -4.16
CA LEU A 371 6.34 -9.76 -5.30
C LEU A 371 5.49 -10.16 -6.52
N ALA A 372 4.45 -10.97 -6.33
CA ALA A 372 3.54 -11.32 -7.42
C ALA A 372 2.79 -10.09 -7.96
N HIS A 373 2.42 -9.15 -7.07
CA HIS A 373 1.82 -7.87 -7.47
C HIS A 373 2.77 -7.03 -8.33
N PHE A 374 4.02 -6.93 -7.88
CA PHE A 374 5.08 -6.30 -8.66
C PHE A 374 5.29 -6.99 -10.01
N ASP A 375 5.36 -8.31 -10.04
CA ASP A 375 5.64 -9.07 -11.27
C ASP A 375 4.51 -8.94 -12.30
N ASP A 376 3.23 -8.89 -11.87
CA ASP A 376 2.09 -8.61 -12.76
C ASP A 376 2.19 -7.20 -13.37
N ALA A 377 2.49 -6.19 -12.54
CA ALA A 377 2.71 -4.82 -13.01
C ALA A 377 3.91 -4.72 -13.95
N TYR A 378 5.05 -5.32 -13.58
CA TYR A 378 6.30 -5.29 -14.34
C TYR A 378 6.16 -5.99 -15.68
N ALA A 379 5.46 -7.12 -15.76
CA ALA A 379 5.23 -7.86 -17.02
C ALA A 379 4.46 -7.02 -18.04
N ARG A 380 3.58 -6.12 -17.58
CA ARG A 380 2.67 -5.32 -18.41
C ARG A 380 3.10 -3.86 -18.53
N ALA A 381 4.15 -3.47 -17.82
CA ALA A 381 4.83 -2.21 -17.99
C ALA A 381 5.49 -2.13 -19.37
N TRP A 382 5.80 -0.91 -19.81
CA TRP A 382 6.52 -0.63 -21.05
C TRP A 382 7.83 0.09 -20.74
N GLN A 383 8.71 0.15 -21.73
CA GLN A 383 9.86 1.05 -21.67
C GLN A 383 9.44 2.41 -22.24
N GLY A 384 9.78 3.47 -21.54
CA GLY A 384 9.43 4.84 -21.86
C GLY A 384 9.87 5.22 -23.27
N ARG A 385 9.02 6.01 -23.94
CA ARG A 385 9.34 6.53 -25.29
C ARG A 385 9.80 7.99 -25.25
N SER A 386 9.60 8.65 -24.11
CA SER A 386 10.04 10.01 -23.88
C SER A 386 11.56 10.08 -23.78
N ARG A 387 12.17 11.17 -24.26
CA ARG A 387 13.57 11.52 -23.96
C ARG A 387 13.67 12.71 -23.00
N VAL A 388 12.55 13.16 -22.46
CA VAL A 388 12.50 14.34 -21.58
C VAL A 388 13.00 13.98 -20.19
N MET A 389 13.96 14.75 -19.68
CA MET A 389 14.41 14.64 -18.29
C MET A 389 13.55 15.50 -17.36
N PRO A 390 13.15 14.99 -16.19
CA PRO A 390 12.52 15.79 -15.16
C PRO A 390 13.58 16.65 -14.46
N VAL A 391 13.19 17.85 -14.05
CA VAL A 391 13.99 18.67 -13.15
C VAL A 391 13.76 18.18 -11.73
N MET A 392 14.77 17.51 -11.15
CA MET A 392 14.72 17.08 -9.75
C MET A 392 15.24 18.19 -8.84
N LYS A 393 14.42 18.64 -7.90
CA LYS A 393 14.85 19.58 -6.86
C LYS A 393 15.44 18.80 -5.68
N PRO A 394 16.64 19.16 -5.17
CA PRO A 394 17.18 18.56 -3.95
C PRO A 394 16.25 18.76 -2.77
N CYS A 395 16.21 17.80 -1.85
CA CYS A 395 15.59 18.02 -0.54
C CYS A 395 16.50 18.94 0.26
N ARG A 396 15.97 20.10 0.67
CA ARG A 396 16.71 21.13 1.44
C ARG A 396 16.34 21.09 2.91
#